data_AF-A0A5E4QYX4-F1
#
_entry.id   AF-A0A5E4QYX4-F1
#
_cell.length_a   1.000
_cell.length_b   1.000
_cell.length_c   1.000
_cell.angle_alpha   90.00
_cell.angle_beta   90.00
_cell.angle_gamma   90.00
#
_symmetry.space_group_name_H-M   'P 1'
#
loop_
_entity.id
_entity.type
_entity.pdbx_description
1 polymer ?
#
loop_
_entity_poly.entity_id
_entity_poly.type
_entity_poly.pdbx_seq_one_letter_code
_entity_poly.pdbx_strand_id
1 'polypeptide(L)'
;MVKIHNFGAGPAKLPTEVYNQIREELTDFRRTGISLLETSHRSPTYMKFNTEVQELVRRLLNVPNNYKILFLAGGGQGQFSAVPLNLISRTGTADYVVTGSWSALAAKEAKKYGKVNLVLPATDKYSGIPDQSTWKLDPNASYVYICGNETVHGVEFDYIPDTKGIPLVADMSSNFMSKKLDVSKFGVIYGGAQKNIGTAGVVLVIVREDLLNQALPICPAILDWTANAKADSILNTPPMFAIYVMGKCLEWIEKMGGLDKMAELATKKSSLVYDFIEQSNGFYNAVVAKNARSKMNIPFRIGSASGNEDLEKEFLKGADSLGLIQLKGHSVGGIRASTYNAVTVEEVENLVKYMKDFYLKHAK
;
A
#
# COMPACT_ATOMS: atom_id res chain seq x y z
N MET A 1 -17.63 -24.11 -13.51
CA MET A 1 -16.32 -23.55 -13.08
C MET A 1 -16.43 -23.16 -11.62
N VAL A 2 -15.40 -23.41 -10.82
CA VAL A 2 -15.33 -22.95 -9.42
C VAL A 2 -15.21 -21.42 -9.40
N LYS A 3 -15.93 -20.73 -8.49
CA LYS A 3 -15.82 -19.28 -8.31
C LYS A 3 -14.43 -18.96 -7.75
N ILE A 4 -13.71 -18.04 -8.38
CA ILE A 4 -12.35 -17.66 -7.96
C ILE A 4 -12.41 -16.50 -6.98
N HIS A 5 -11.65 -16.63 -5.90
CA HIS A 5 -11.47 -15.65 -4.83
C HIS A 5 -9.98 -15.30 -4.74
N ASN A 6 -9.63 -14.06 -5.09
CA ASN A 6 -8.24 -13.63 -5.24
C ASN A 6 -7.75 -12.86 -4.00
N PHE A 7 -6.81 -13.45 -3.25
CA PHE A 7 -6.17 -12.85 -2.07
C PHE A 7 -4.76 -12.30 -2.36
N GLY A 8 -4.46 -12.01 -3.63
CA GLY A 8 -3.16 -11.52 -4.09
C GLY A 8 -2.70 -10.24 -3.41
N ALA A 9 -1.43 -10.22 -3.01
CA ALA A 9 -0.81 -9.11 -2.28
C ALA A 9 -0.29 -7.96 -3.16
N GLY A 10 -0.45 -8.06 -4.49
CA GLY A 10 0.09 -7.11 -5.46
C GLY A 10 0.68 -7.80 -6.70
N PRO A 11 0.07 -7.71 -7.89
CA PRO A 11 -1.19 -7.02 -8.16
C PRO A 11 -2.38 -7.64 -7.41
N ALA A 12 -3.23 -6.78 -6.86
CA ALA A 12 -4.42 -7.18 -6.11
C ALA A 12 -5.66 -7.30 -7.01
N LYS A 13 -6.74 -7.81 -6.42
CA LYS A 13 -8.07 -7.81 -7.04
C LYS A 13 -8.54 -6.36 -7.30
N LEU A 14 -9.16 -6.12 -8.45
CA LEU A 14 -9.91 -4.90 -8.75
C LEU A 14 -11.43 -5.12 -8.57
N PRO A 15 -12.22 -4.05 -8.30
CA PRO A 15 -13.67 -4.17 -8.30
C PRO A 15 -14.22 -4.60 -9.66
N THR A 16 -15.25 -5.46 -9.69
CA THR A 16 -15.88 -5.92 -10.93
C THR A 16 -16.41 -4.77 -11.80
N GLU A 17 -16.95 -3.73 -11.17
CA GLU A 17 -17.44 -2.52 -11.84
C GLU A 17 -16.33 -1.83 -12.66
N VAL A 18 -15.11 -1.77 -12.12
CA VAL A 18 -13.96 -1.17 -12.81
C VAL A 18 -13.60 -1.98 -14.07
N TYR A 19 -13.66 -3.31 -14.04
CA TYR A 19 -13.46 -4.12 -15.24
C TYR A 19 -14.52 -3.84 -16.32
N ASN A 20 -15.78 -3.61 -15.93
CA ASN A 20 -16.83 -3.30 -16.88
C ASN A 20 -16.57 -1.94 -17.55
N GLN A 21 -16.24 -0.92 -16.76
CA GLN A 21 -15.87 0.40 -17.27
C GLN A 21 -14.63 0.35 -18.19
N ILE A 22 -13.63 -0.47 -17.86
CA ILE A 22 -12.48 -0.70 -18.75
C ILE A 22 -12.96 -1.27 -20.09
N ARG A 23 -13.80 -2.31 -20.10
CA ARG A 23 -14.29 -2.91 -21.36
C ARG A 23 -15.10 -1.93 -22.21
N GLU A 24 -15.92 -1.11 -21.58
CA GLU A 24 -16.77 -0.12 -22.25
C GLU A 24 -15.95 1.02 -22.87
N GLU A 25 -14.94 1.53 -22.15
CA GLU A 25 -14.17 2.70 -22.59
C GLU A 25 -12.85 2.35 -23.32
N LEU A 26 -12.48 1.06 -23.44
CA LEU A 26 -11.17 0.65 -23.97
C LEU A 26 -10.93 1.15 -25.40
N THR A 27 -11.94 1.06 -26.26
CA THR A 27 -11.85 1.44 -27.68
C THR A 27 -12.34 2.86 -27.97
N ASP A 28 -13.03 3.49 -27.01
CA ASP A 28 -13.57 4.83 -27.15
C ASP A 28 -13.53 5.58 -25.81
N PHE A 29 -12.35 6.13 -25.50
CA PHE A 29 -12.15 6.85 -24.26
C PHE A 29 -12.94 8.15 -24.29
N ARG A 30 -13.94 8.26 -23.40
CA ARG A 30 -14.80 9.44 -23.25
C ARG A 30 -15.46 9.92 -24.54
N ARG A 31 -15.85 8.99 -25.43
CA ARG A 31 -16.53 9.30 -26.70
C ARG A 31 -15.70 10.20 -27.62
N THR A 32 -14.39 10.03 -27.60
CA THR A 32 -13.45 10.74 -28.48
C THR A 32 -13.28 10.06 -29.84
N GLY A 33 -13.77 8.82 -29.97
CA GLY A 33 -13.61 7.98 -31.17
C GLY A 33 -12.28 7.22 -31.22
N ILE A 34 -11.43 7.32 -30.20
CA ILE A 34 -10.15 6.60 -30.09
C ILE A 34 -9.92 6.05 -28.68
N SER A 35 -9.02 5.08 -28.56
CA SER A 35 -8.62 4.53 -27.26
C SER A 35 -7.84 5.55 -26.41
N LEU A 36 -7.91 5.40 -25.09
CA LEU A 36 -6.96 6.06 -24.18
C LEU A 36 -5.51 5.70 -24.53
N LEU A 37 -5.28 4.49 -25.05
CA LEU A 37 -3.96 4.00 -25.45
C LEU A 37 -3.37 4.75 -26.66
N GLU A 38 -4.21 5.46 -27.41
CA GLU A 38 -3.85 6.24 -28.60
C GLU A 38 -3.95 7.75 -28.34
N THR A 39 -4.48 8.14 -27.17
CA THR A 39 -4.72 9.53 -26.81
C THR A 39 -3.42 10.22 -26.39
N SER A 40 -3.18 11.43 -26.90
CA SER A 40 -2.07 12.26 -26.40
C SER A 40 -2.32 12.71 -24.96
N HIS A 41 -1.30 12.56 -24.10
CA HIS A 41 -1.31 13.07 -22.72
C HIS A 41 -1.35 14.61 -22.63
N ARG A 42 -1.22 15.31 -23.77
CA ARG A 42 -1.37 16.77 -23.87
C ARG A 42 -2.73 17.19 -24.42
N SER A 43 -3.59 16.23 -24.79
CA SER A 43 -4.93 16.55 -25.25
C SER A 43 -5.76 17.19 -24.13
N PRO A 44 -6.68 18.12 -24.44
CA PRO A 44 -7.59 18.68 -23.44
C PRO A 44 -8.37 17.60 -22.68
N THR A 45 -8.77 16.53 -23.37
CA THR A 45 -9.50 15.40 -22.77
C THR A 45 -8.68 14.70 -21.70
N TYR A 46 -7.41 14.36 -21.97
CA TYR A 46 -6.57 13.70 -20.98
C TYR A 46 -6.18 14.64 -19.84
N MET A 47 -5.81 15.89 -20.14
CA MET A 47 -5.45 16.86 -19.09
C MET A 47 -6.60 17.06 -18.11
N LYS A 48 -7.84 17.19 -18.62
CA LYS A 48 -9.04 17.25 -17.79
C LYS A 48 -9.20 15.99 -16.93
N PHE A 49 -9.06 14.81 -17.53
CA PHE A 49 -9.11 13.54 -16.80
C PHE A 49 -8.04 13.46 -15.69
N ASN A 50 -6.80 13.85 -15.98
CA ASN A 50 -5.70 13.87 -15.01
C ASN A 50 -6.03 14.75 -13.80
N THR A 51 -6.52 15.97 -14.04
CA THR A 51 -6.96 16.90 -12.99
C THR A 51 -8.14 16.34 -12.19
N GLU A 52 -9.13 15.73 -12.84
CA GLU A 52 -10.28 15.12 -12.16
C GLU A 52 -9.85 14.00 -11.19
N VAL A 53 -8.85 13.19 -11.55
CA VAL A 53 -8.30 12.17 -10.66
C VAL A 53 -7.53 12.80 -9.49
N GLN A 54 -6.75 13.87 -9.72
CA GLN A 54 -6.09 14.61 -8.63
C GLN A 54 -7.11 15.18 -7.65
N GLU A 55 -8.19 15.79 -8.16
CA GLU A 55 -9.26 16.33 -7.32
C GLU A 55 -10.03 15.24 -6.57
N LEU A 56 -10.20 14.07 -7.17
CA LEU A 56 -10.80 12.92 -6.49
C LEU A 56 -9.92 12.43 -5.31
N VAL A 57 -8.60 12.34 -5.52
CA VAL A 57 -7.66 12.05 -4.42
C VAL A 57 -7.78 13.12 -3.33
N ARG A 58 -7.83 14.40 -3.72
CA ARG A 58 -7.96 15.53 -2.80
C ARG A 58 -9.22 15.43 -1.95
N ARG A 59 -10.38 15.16 -2.56
CA ARG A 59 -11.66 15.00 -1.85
C ARG A 59 -11.66 13.80 -0.90
N LEU A 60 -11.22 12.64 -1.38
CA LEU A 60 -11.26 11.40 -0.59
C LEU A 60 -10.39 11.47 0.68
N LEU A 61 -9.19 12.06 0.58
CA LEU A 61 -8.25 12.17 1.70
C LEU A 61 -8.30 13.51 2.42
N ASN A 62 -9.17 14.43 1.99
CA ASN A 62 -9.22 15.79 2.49
C ASN A 62 -7.82 16.47 2.44
N VAL A 63 -7.13 16.34 1.30
CA VAL A 63 -5.75 16.81 1.11
C VAL A 63 -5.72 18.34 1.19
N PRO A 64 -4.93 18.95 2.09
CA PRO A 64 -4.84 20.41 2.20
C PRO A 64 -4.31 21.07 0.92
N ASN A 65 -4.68 22.34 0.71
CA ASN A 65 -4.34 23.08 -0.52
C ASN A 65 -2.82 23.27 -0.73
N ASN A 66 -2.03 23.28 0.35
CA ASN A 66 -0.58 23.41 0.30
C ASN A 66 0.16 22.08 0.01
N TYR A 67 -0.50 21.15 -0.68
CA TYR A 67 0.07 19.87 -1.12
C TYR A 67 -0.16 19.67 -2.61
N LYS A 68 0.84 19.09 -3.28
CA LYS A 68 0.74 18.60 -4.65
C LYS A 68 0.44 17.10 -4.67
N ILE A 69 -0.36 16.71 -5.66
CA ILE A 69 -0.73 15.32 -5.93
C ILE A 69 -0.08 14.93 -7.25
N LEU A 70 0.85 13.98 -7.21
CA LEU A 70 1.66 13.57 -8.34
C LEU A 70 1.37 12.12 -8.74
N PHE A 71 1.35 11.87 -10.05
CA PHE A 71 1.31 10.52 -10.62
C PHE A 71 2.62 10.23 -11.32
N LEU A 72 3.40 9.28 -10.80
CA LEU A 72 4.73 8.96 -11.33
C LEU A 72 4.82 7.49 -11.73
N ALA A 73 5.75 7.18 -12.64
CA ALA A 73 6.15 5.80 -12.93
C ALA A 73 7.20 5.30 -11.90
N GLY A 74 7.67 4.05 -12.07
CA GLY A 74 8.72 3.47 -11.24
C GLY A 74 8.26 2.77 -9.95
N GLY A 75 6.98 2.88 -9.60
CA GLY A 75 6.37 2.18 -8.47
C GLY A 75 6.93 2.59 -7.10
N GLY A 76 6.54 1.83 -6.05
CA GLY A 76 6.98 2.12 -4.68
C GLY A 76 8.50 2.06 -4.49
N GLN A 77 9.18 1.15 -5.20
CA GLN A 77 10.64 1.04 -5.13
C GLN A 77 11.35 2.23 -5.79
N GLY A 78 10.79 2.82 -6.85
CA GLY A 78 11.29 4.09 -7.39
C GLY A 78 11.23 5.22 -6.36
N GLN A 79 10.23 5.21 -5.48
CA GLN A 79 10.13 6.19 -4.39
C GLN A 79 11.12 5.94 -3.25
N PHE A 80 11.66 4.71 -3.08
CA PHE A 80 12.77 4.48 -2.15
C PHE A 80 14.01 5.30 -2.53
N SER A 81 14.23 5.55 -3.83
CA SER A 81 15.28 6.47 -4.31
C SER A 81 14.78 7.92 -4.36
N ALA A 82 13.54 8.17 -4.80
CA ALA A 82 13.03 9.54 -4.94
C ALA A 82 12.96 10.31 -3.61
N VAL A 83 12.53 9.66 -2.53
CA VAL A 83 12.42 10.30 -1.20
C VAL A 83 13.76 10.90 -0.74
N PRO A 84 14.86 10.13 -0.59
CA PRO A 84 16.14 10.70 -0.20
C PRO A 84 16.67 11.70 -1.23
N LEU A 85 16.51 11.44 -2.53
CA LEU A 85 16.95 12.37 -3.58
C LEU A 85 16.27 13.75 -3.48
N ASN A 86 15.02 13.82 -3.02
CA ASN A 86 14.27 15.07 -2.90
C ASN A 86 14.43 15.76 -1.53
N LEU A 87 14.69 15.00 -0.46
CA LEU A 87 14.58 15.54 0.90
C LEU A 87 15.88 15.50 1.72
N ILE A 88 16.81 14.58 1.43
CA ILE A 88 17.93 14.34 2.34
C ILE A 88 18.88 15.53 2.43
N SER A 89 18.92 16.38 1.39
CA SER A 89 19.74 17.58 1.27
C SER A 89 19.52 18.62 2.37
N ARG A 90 18.37 18.61 3.07
CA ARG A 90 18.07 19.55 4.17
C ARG A 90 19.14 19.54 5.25
N THR A 91 19.64 18.36 5.58
CA THR A 91 20.60 18.14 6.69
C THR A 91 21.68 17.10 6.38
N GLY A 92 21.52 16.33 5.30
CA GLY A 92 22.36 15.18 4.95
C GLY A 92 22.03 13.89 5.71
N THR A 93 21.02 13.90 6.59
CA THR A 93 20.65 12.76 7.44
C THR A 93 19.16 12.43 7.35
N ALA A 94 18.77 11.18 7.59
CA ALA A 94 17.36 10.77 7.62
C ALA A 94 17.12 9.61 8.59
N ASP A 95 15.96 9.66 9.26
CA ASP A 95 15.50 8.63 10.18
C ASP A 95 14.63 7.61 9.46
N TYR A 96 14.88 6.32 9.70
CA TYR A 96 14.06 5.22 9.18
C TYR A 96 13.57 4.34 10.33
N VAL A 97 12.24 4.25 10.47
CA VAL A 97 11.58 3.32 11.39
C VAL A 97 11.36 2.00 10.66
N VAL A 98 12.30 1.08 10.83
CA VAL A 98 12.29 -0.20 10.11
C VAL A 98 11.44 -1.23 10.86
N THR A 99 10.25 -1.51 10.31
CA THR A 99 9.26 -2.44 10.87
C THR A 99 9.01 -3.65 9.98
N GLY A 100 9.75 -3.79 8.86
CA GLY A 100 9.63 -4.91 7.95
C GLY A 100 10.52 -4.83 6.72
N SER A 101 10.23 -5.66 5.70
CA SER A 101 11.05 -5.78 4.50
C SER A 101 11.06 -4.49 3.68
N TRP A 102 9.93 -3.79 3.56
CA TRP A 102 9.85 -2.63 2.68
C TRP A 102 10.55 -1.42 3.26
N SER A 103 10.34 -1.14 4.54
CA SER A 103 11.09 -0.11 5.28
C SER A 103 12.60 -0.41 5.34
N ALA A 104 13.00 -1.68 5.47
CA ALA A 104 14.41 -2.07 5.42
C ALA A 104 15.03 -1.82 4.03
N LEU A 105 14.30 -2.13 2.95
CA LEU A 105 14.75 -1.85 1.58
C LEU A 105 14.84 -0.34 1.32
N ALA A 106 13.87 0.44 1.80
CA ALA A 106 13.89 1.90 1.69
C ALA A 106 15.10 2.51 2.43
N ALA A 107 15.37 2.05 3.67
CA ALA A 107 16.53 2.47 4.44
C ALA A 107 17.85 2.10 3.75
N LYS A 108 17.93 0.90 3.17
CA LYS A 108 19.11 0.45 2.40
C LYS A 108 19.35 1.34 1.18
N GLU A 109 18.30 1.70 0.45
CA GLU A 109 18.40 2.55 -0.74
C GLU A 109 18.86 3.97 -0.37
N ALA A 110 18.31 4.54 0.72
CA ALA A 110 18.63 5.89 1.15
C ALA A 110 20.09 6.09 1.58
N LYS A 111 20.78 5.04 2.04
CA LYS A 111 22.22 5.07 2.36
C LYS A 111 23.10 5.48 1.17
N LYS A 112 22.62 5.38 -0.07
CA LYS A 112 23.35 5.85 -1.25
C LYS A 112 23.45 7.37 -1.35
N TYR A 113 22.58 8.11 -0.66
CA TYR A 113 22.39 9.56 -0.86
C TYR A 113 22.67 10.39 0.39
N GLY A 114 22.86 9.76 1.55
CA GLY A 114 23.18 10.44 2.80
C GLY A 114 23.23 9.47 3.98
N LYS A 115 23.29 10.02 5.19
CA LYS A 115 23.40 9.23 6.42
C LYS A 115 22.03 8.77 6.90
N VAL A 116 21.84 7.46 7.01
CA VAL A 116 20.61 6.87 7.56
C VAL A 116 20.81 6.51 9.02
N ASN A 117 19.94 7.03 9.88
CA ASN A 117 19.77 6.58 11.25
C ASN A 117 18.62 5.56 11.32
N LEU A 118 18.90 4.39 11.92
CA LEU A 118 17.87 3.39 12.18
C LEU A 118 17.28 3.69 13.56
N VAL A 119 16.03 4.14 13.57
CA VAL A 119 15.34 4.60 14.78
C VAL A 119 15.13 3.47 15.78
N LEU A 120 14.97 2.26 15.26
CA LEU A 120 14.79 1.02 16.00
C LEU A 120 16.06 0.16 15.93
N PRO A 121 16.34 -0.65 16.98
CA PRO A 121 17.40 -1.65 16.92
C PRO A 121 17.22 -2.61 15.76
N ALA A 122 18.33 -3.10 15.18
CA ALA A 122 18.29 -4.14 14.17
C ALA A 122 17.63 -5.42 14.72
N THR A 123 16.83 -6.08 13.89
CA THR A 123 16.13 -7.32 14.24
C THR A 123 16.06 -8.25 13.02
N ASP A 124 16.10 -9.55 13.27
CA ASP A 124 15.86 -10.58 12.25
C ASP A 124 14.38 -10.94 12.13
N LYS A 125 13.54 -10.46 13.05
CA LYS A 125 12.10 -10.74 13.10
C LYS A 125 11.29 -9.46 13.27
N TYR A 126 10.32 -9.29 12.39
CA TYR A 126 9.38 -8.17 12.42
C TYR A 126 8.01 -8.66 12.86
N SER A 127 7.72 -8.51 14.15
CA SER A 127 6.47 -9.00 14.77
C SER A 127 5.63 -7.87 15.39
N GLY A 128 5.99 -6.61 15.18
CA GLY A 128 5.25 -5.48 15.71
C GLY A 128 5.99 -4.16 15.57
N ILE A 129 5.44 -3.13 16.19
CA ILE A 129 5.99 -1.77 16.24
C ILE A 129 6.37 -1.49 17.69
N PRO A 130 7.67 -1.31 18.03
CA PRO A 130 8.08 -0.92 19.37
C PRO A 130 7.43 0.40 19.80
N ASP A 131 7.16 0.53 21.10
CA ASP A 131 6.57 1.73 21.67
C ASP A 131 7.38 2.98 21.30
N GLN A 132 6.69 4.07 20.95
CA GLN A 132 7.34 5.27 20.44
C GLN A 132 8.29 5.92 21.46
N SER A 133 8.07 5.74 22.76
CA SER A 133 8.99 6.21 23.80
C SER A 133 10.40 5.62 23.71
N THR A 134 10.55 4.48 23.03
CA THR A 134 11.84 3.80 22.82
C THR A 134 12.60 4.28 21.58
N TRP A 135 11.97 5.10 20.75
CA TRP A 135 12.52 5.54 19.46
C TRP A 135 13.65 6.54 19.65
N LYS A 136 14.76 6.32 18.94
CA LYS A 136 15.94 7.20 18.95
C LYS A 136 15.97 8.06 17.69
N LEU A 137 15.10 9.05 17.65
CA LEU A 137 15.04 10.03 16.55
C LEU A 137 16.25 10.97 16.60
N ASP A 138 16.80 11.31 15.43
CA ASP A 138 17.78 12.38 15.28
C ASP A 138 17.03 13.72 15.17
N PRO A 139 17.20 14.67 16.11
CA PRO A 139 16.52 15.96 16.06
C PRO A 139 16.87 16.79 14.82
N ASN A 140 17.96 16.45 14.12
CA ASN A 140 18.39 17.09 12.90
C ASN A 140 18.07 16.27 11.64
N ALA A 141 17.24 15.23 11.70
CA ALA A 141 16.90 14.46 10.50
C ALA A 141 16.18 15.32 9.45
N SER A 142 16.50 15.12 8.18
CA SER A 142 15.78 15.73 7.06
C SER A 142 14.33 15.25 6.97
N TYR A 143 14.05 14.02 7.41
CA TYR A 143 12.72 13.42 7.51
C TYR A 143 12.76 12.17 8.38
N VAL A 144 11.59 11.75 8.85
CA VAL A 144 11.36 10.43 9.45
C VAL A 144 10.56 9.59 8.45
N TYR A 145 11.02 8.38 8.13
CA TYR A 145 10.37 7.47 7.21
C TYR A 145 9.69 6.32 7.93
N ILE A 146 8.45 6.02 7.56
CA ILE A 146 7.71 4.82 7.97
C ILE A 146 7.17 4.07 6.74
N CYS A 147 7.05 2.74 6.87
CA CYS A 147 6.15 1.96 6.02
C CYS A 147 4.84 1.79 6.78
N GLY A 148 3.76 2.44 6.33
CA GLY A 148 2.47 2.47 7.04
C GLY A 148 1.84 1.08 7.18
N ASN A 149 2.13 0.17 6.24
CA ASN A 149 1.73 -1.23 6.29
C ASN A 149 2.77 -2.13 5.61
N GLU A 150 3.43 -2.98 6.39
CA GLU A 150 4.41 -3.95 5.92
C GLU A 150 3.72 -5.20 5.38
N THR A 151 3.50 -5.22 4.07
CA THR A 151 2.74 -6.28 3.35
C THR A 151 3.27 -7.70 3.59
N VAL A 152 4.59 -7.87 3.79
CA VAL A 152 5.21 -9.19 3.99
C VAL A 152 4.95 -9.70 5.40
N HIS A 153 5.09 -8.83 6.40
CA HIS A 153 5.06 -9.20 7.81
C HIS A 153 3.69 -8.98 8.46
N GLY A 154 2.76 -8.27 7.81
CA GLY A 154 1.45 -7.97 8.38
C GLY A 154 1.51 -6.97 9.54
N VAL A 155 2.51 -6.09 9.54
CA VAL A 155 2.68 -5.04 10.56
C VAL A 155 2.10 -3.73 10.03
N GLU A 156 1.12 -3.14 10.71
CA GLU A 156 0.47 -1.90 10.32
C GLU A 156 0.50 -0.86 11.44
N PHE A 157 0.77 0.40 11.09
CA PHE A 157 0.58 1.52 11.99
C PHE A 157 -0.91 1.84 12.12
N ASP A 158 -1.44 1.78 13.34
CA ASP A 158 -2.79 2.24 13.70
C ASP A 158 -2.83 3.68 14.20
N TYR A 159 -1.66 4.31 14.41
CA TYR A 159 -1.49 5.72 14.77
C TYR A 159 -0.51 6.44 13.82
N ILE A 160 -0.50 7.78 13.89
CA ILE A 160 0.49 8.63 13.22
C ILE A 160 1.58 8.98 14.24
N PRO A 161 2.86 8.60 14.02
CA PRO A 161 3.93 8.88 14.98
C PRO A 161 4.18 10.38 15.17
N ASP A 162 4.41 10.81 16.41
CA ASP A 162 4.91 12.17 16.69
C ASP A 162 6.41 12.29 16.38
N THR A 163 6.74 13.00 15.31
CA THR A 163 8.12 13.21 14.83
C THR A 163 8.76 14.47 15.41
N LYS A 164 8.13 15.13 16.41
CA LYS A 164 8.63 16.35 17.05
C LYS A 164 8.92 17.49 16.06
N GLY A 165 8.10 17.59 15.01
CA GLY A 165 8.21 18.63 13.97
C GLY A 165 9.05 18.26 12.75
N ILE A 166 9.75 17.13 12.75
CA ILE A 166 10.48 16.62 11.58
C ILE A 166 9.47 16.09 10.54
N PRO A 167 9.59 16.39 9.23
CA PRO A 167 8.63 15.90 8.23
C PRO A 167 8.53 14.37 8.22
N LEU A 168 7.30 13.87 8.31
CA LEU A 168 7.00 12.44 8.23
C LEU A 168 6.77 12.02 6.77
N VAL A 169 7.46 10.97 6.33
CA VAL A 169 7.29 10.30 5.04
C VAL A 169 6.67 8.93 5.28
N ALA A 170 5.58 8.62 4.58
CA ALA A 170 4.91 7.34 4.70
C ALA A 170 4.74 6.61 3.36
N ASP A 171 5.29 5.39 3.28
CA ASP A 171 4.88 4.41 2.26
C ASP A 171 3.56 3.77 2.69
N MET A 172 2.49 4.14 2.01
CA MET A 172 1.16 3.61 2.23
C MET A 172 0.71 2.69 1.10
N SER A 173 1.62 2.15 0.28
CA SER A 173 1.28 1.35 -0.90
C SER A 173 0.20 0.29 -0.63
N SER A 174 0.27 -0.39 0.52
CA SER A 174 -0.65 -1.49 0.86
C SER A 174 -1.82 -1.13 1.78
N ASN A 175 -1.92 0.11 2.26
CA ASN A 175 -3.08 0.56 3.05
C ASN A 175 -3.62 1.93 2.60
N PHE A 176 -3.18 2.42 1.44
CA PHE A 176 -3.66 3.66 0.83
C PHE A 176 -5.18 3.63 0.67
N MET A 177 -5.89 4.67 1.11
CA MET A 177 -7.36 4.75 1.02
C MET A 177 -8.11 3.57 1.69
N SER A 178 -7.49 2.90 2.68
CA SER A 178 -8.18 1.88 3.48
C SER A 178 -8.88 2.45 4.71
N LYS A 179 -8.48 3.64 5.15
CA LYS A 179 -8.98 4.35 6.32
C LYS A 179 -8.74 5.85 6.18
N LYS A 180 -9.44 6.66 6.98
CA LYS A 180 -9.17 8.10 7.10
C LYS A 180 -7.75 8.34 7.62
N LEU A 181 -7.18 9.43 7.17
CA LEU A 181 -5.85 9.87 7.56
C LEU A 181 -5.81 11.41 7.59
N ASP A 182 -5.23 11.99 8.63
CA ASP A 182 -4.92 13.42 8.65
C ASP A 182 -3.66 13.69 7.82
N VAL A 183 -3.85 14.06 6.55
CA VAL A 183 -2.75 14.34 5.60
C VAL A 183 -1.85 15.48 6.08
N SER A 184 -2.37 16.42 6.88
CA SER A 184 -1.60 17.58 7.37
C SER A 184 -0.44 17.19 8.29
N LYS A 185 -0.47 15.97 8.86
CA LYS A 185 0.59 15.43 9.72
C LYS A 185 1.78 14.86 8.94
N PHE A 186 1.66 14.73 7.62
CA PHE A 186 2.69 14.16 6.77
C PHE A 186 3.38 15.22 5.94
N GLY A 187 4.69 15.09 5.77
CA GLY A 187 5.40 15.81 4.72
C GLY A 187 5.14 15.17 3.35
N VAL A 188 5.23 13.83 3.30
CA VAL A 188 5.02 13.05 2.08
C VAL A 188 4.25 11.77 2.39
N ILE A 189 3.28 11.46 1.55
CA ILE A 189 2.61 10.16 1.52
C ILE A 189 2.75 9.63 0.09
N TYR A 190 3.12 8.36 -0.08
CA TYR A 190 3.09 7.75 -1.40
C TYR A 190 2.58 6.32 -1.38
N GLY A 191 2.14 5.81 -2.52
CA GLY A 191 1.73 4.42 -2.66
C GLY A 191 1.71 3.94 -4.09
N GLY A 192 2.29 2.77 -4.34
CA GLY A 192 2.11 2.04 -5.61
C GLY A 192 0.66 1.56 -5.72
N ALA A 193 0.01 1.85 -6.84
CA ALA A 193 -1.44 1.64 -6.95
C ALA A 193 -1.84 0.16 -6.94
N GLN A 194 -0.95 -0.75 -7.32
CA GLN A 194 -1.23 -2.17 -7.57
C GLN A 194 -1.71 -3.00 -6.38
N LYS A 195 -1.67 -2.44 -5.16
CA LYS A 195 -2.08 -3.16 -3.96
C LYS A 195 -3.51 -2.82 -3.55
N ASN A 196 -3.83 -1.55 -3.28
CA ASN A 196 -5.14 -1.22 -2.70
C ASN A 196 -6.03 -0.31 -3.55
N ILE A 197 -5.48 0.36 -4.58
CA ILE A 197 -6.19 1.45 -5.29
C ILE A 197 -6.12 1.37 -6.82
N GLY A 198 -5.68 0.25 -7.40
CA GLY A 198 -5.59 0.14 -8.85
C GLY A 198 -4.61 -0.93 -9.32
N THR A 199 -3.92 -0.63 -10.41
CA THR A 199 -3.04 -1.55 -11.14
C THR A 199 -1.57 -1.14 -11.05
N ALA A 200 -0.67 -2.03 -11.46
CA ALA A 200 0.74 -1.73 -11.57
C ALA A 200 1.03 -0.71 -12.69
N GLY A 201 2.06 0.10 -12.49
CA GLY A 201 2.52 1.08 -13.49
C GLY A 201 2.44 2.53 -13.02
N VAL A 202 1.70 2.82 -11.94
CA VAL A 202 1.61 4.17 -11.36
C VAL A 202 1.85 4.17 -9.85
N VAL A 203 2.55 5.19 -9.37
CA VAL A 203 2.66 5.56 -7.96
C VAL A 203 1.96 6.90 -7.77
N LEU A 204 1.17 7.01 -6.72
CA LEU A 204 0.57 8.26 -6.26
C LEU A 204 1.48 8.84 -5.18
N VAL A 205 1.86 10.12 -5.31
CA VAL A 205 2.61 10.88 -4.29
C VAL A 205 1.79 12.10 -3.88
N ILE A 206 1.66 12.34 -2.58
CA ILE A 206 1.09 13.55 -1.99
C ILE A 206 2.25 14.21 -1.23
N VAL A 207 2.68 15.39 -1.68
CA VAL A 207 3.87 16.08 -1.13
C VAL A 207 3.52 17.50 -0.73
N ARG A 208 3.94 17.90 0.46
CA ARG A 208 3.76 19.26 0.97
C ARG A 208 4.63 20.25 0.20
N GLU A 209 4.07 21.40 -0.17
CA GLU A 209 4.73 22.33 -1.09
C GLU A 209 6.04 22.93 -0.58
N ASP A 210 6.19 23.12 0.74
CA ASP A 210 7.44 23.60 1.38
C ASP A 210 8.60 22.60 1.25
N LEU A 211 8.32 21.34 0.92
CA LEU A 211 9.32 20.29 0.71
C LEU A 211 9.76 20.18 -0.76
N LEU A 212 9.18 20.97 -1.66
CA LEU A 212 9.62 21.07 -3.05
C LEU A 212 10.83 21.99 -3.20
N ASN A 213 11.52 21.89 -4.33
CA ASN A 213 12.76 22.61 -4.67
C ASN A 213 13.97 22.24 -3.79
N GLN A 214 13.97 21.04 -3.22
CA GLN A 214 15.05 20.55 -2.34
C GLN A 214 15.84 19.38 -2.94
N ALA A 215 15.57 19.01 -4.19
CA ALA A 215 16.22 17.89 -4.84
C ALA A 215 17.74 18.06 -4.92
N LEU A 216 18.47 16.97 -4.66
CA LEU A 216 19.90 16.90 -4.88
C LEU A 216 20.21 17.16 -6.37
N PRO A 217 21.36 17.77 -6.72
CA PRO A 217 21.75 17.98 -8.12
C PRO A 217 21.83 16.70 -8.96
N ILE A 218 22.03 15.54 -8.32
CA ILE A 218 22.08 14.22 -8.95
C ILE A 218 20.69 13.59 -9.16
N CYS A 219 19.61 14.23 -8.69
CA CYS A 219 18.26 13.73 -8.84
C CYS A 219 17.83 13.78 -10.32
N PRO A 220 17.51 12.64 -10.96
CA PRO A 220 17.03 12.65 -12.33
C PRO A 220 15.64 13.30 -12.38
N ALA A 221 15.35 14.05 -13.45
CA ALA A 221 14.11 14.81 -13.58
C ALA A 221 12.83 13.98 -13.39
N ILE A 222 12.83 12.70 -13.79
CA ILE A 222 11.69 11.79 -13.61
C ILE A 222 11.37 11.48 -12.14
N LEU A 223 12.33 11.64 -11.22
CA LEU A 223 12.15 11.46 -9.77
C LEU A 223 12.09 12.80 -9.02
N ASP A 224 12.35 13.93 -9.67
CA ASP A 224 12.24 15.26 -9.06
C ASP A 224 10.76 15.64 -8.91
N TRP A 225 10.28 15.72 -7.67
CA TRP A 225 8.90 16.07 -7.38
C TRP A 225 8.57 17.52 -7.75
N THR A 226 9.56 18.41 -7.73
CA THR A 226 9.40 19.81 -8.15
C THR A 226 9.10 19.89 -9.64
N ALA A 227 9.87 19.18 -10.46
CA ALA A 227 9.68 19.15 -11.91
C ALA A 227 8.31 18.54 -12.26
N ASN A 228 7.94 17.44 -11.59
CA ASN A 228 6.64 16.80 -11.79
C ASN A 228 5.47 17.66 -11.32
N ALA A 229 5.62 18.40 -10.21
CA ALA A 229 4.61 19.33 -9.72
C ALA A 229 4.40 20.51 -10.68
N LYS A 230 5.48 21.09 -11.23
CA LYS A 230 5.40 22.18 -12.21
C LYS A 230 4.74 21.75 -13.53
N ALA A 231 4.81 20.47 -13.85
CA ALA A 231 4.25 19.89 -15.05
C ALA A 231 2.95 19.11 -14.79
N ASP A 232 2.30 19.25 -13.63
CA ASP A 232 1.03 18.57 -13.30
C ASP A 232 1.03 17.04 -13.56
N SER A 233 2.13 16.36 -13.22
CA SER A 233 2.36 14.92 -13.47
C SER A 233 2.44 14.51 -14.94
N ILE A 234 2.50 15.47 -15.85
CA ILE A 234 2.71 15.25 -17.28
C ILE A 234 4.07 15.82 -17.69
N LEU A 235 5.12 15.57 -16.91
CA LEU A 235 6.50 15.99 -17.25
C LEU A 235 6.96 15.32 -18.56
N ASN A 236 6.77 14.02 -18.66
CA ASN A 236 6.91 13.19 -19.85
C ASN A 236 5.59 12.46 -20.12
N THR A 237 5.58 11.46 -21.02
CA THR A 237 4.41 10.59 -21.20
C THR A 237 4.14 9.80 -19.91
N PRO A 238 3.03 10.07 -19.20
CA PRO A 238 2.73 9.38 -17.95
C PRO A 238 2.16 7.97 -18.22
N PRO A 239 2.05 7.10 -17.19
CA PRO A 239 1.40 5.80 -17.32
C PRO A 239 -0.14 5.96 -17.40
N MET A 240 -0.63 6.52 -18.52
CA MET A 240 -2.01 6.98 -18.71
C MET A 240 -3.06 5.92 -18.35
N PHE A 241 -2.89 4.69 -18.83
CA PHE A 241 -3.84 3.60 -18.56
C PHE A 241 -3.84 3.18 -17.09
N ALA A 242 -2.69 3.19 -16.41
CA ALA A 242 -2.62 2.88 -14.99
C ALA A 242 -3.29 3.98 -14.14
N ILE A 243 -3.13 5.25 -14.52
CA ILE A 243 -3.84 6.39 -13.91
C ILE A 243 -5.35 6.26 -14.13
N TYR A 244 -5.78 5.84 -15.33
CA TYR A 244 -7.18 5.53 -15.62
C TYR A 244 -7.77 4.46 -14.70
N VAL A 245 -7.13 3.29 -14.60
CA VAL A 245 -7.62 2.21 -13.73
C VAL A 245 -7.63 2.65 -12.27
N MET A 246 -6.63 3.39 -11.81
CA MET A 246 -6.60 3.97 -10.47
C MET A 246 -7.76 4.94 -10.26
N GLY A 247 -8.00 5.87 -11.19
CA GLY A 247 -9.12 6.81 -11.15
C GLY A 247 -10.47 6.11 -11.00
N LYS A 248 -10.72 5.06 -11.82
CA LYS A 248 -11.95 4.25 -11.70
C LYS A 248 -12.08 3.53 -10.35
N CYS A 249 -10.97 3.04 -9.78
CA CYS A 249 -10.99 2.46 -8.44
C CYS A 249 -11.31 3.50 -7.36
N LEU A 250 -10.80 4.73 -7.49
CA LEU A 250 -11.10 5.82 -6.57
C LEU A 250 -12.57 6.26 -6.67
N GLU A 251 -13.13 6.33 -7.88
CA GLU A 251 -14.55 6.63 -8.11
C GLU A 251 -15.43 5.56 -7.44
N TRP A 252 -15.04 4.29 -7.56
CA TRP A 252 -15.71 3.19 -6.86
C TRP A 252 -15.61 3.33 -5.34
N ILE A 253 -14.46 3.72 -4.79
CA ILE A 253 -14.31 3.98 -3.34
C ILE A 253 -15.26 5.11 -2.90
N GLU A 254 -15.32 6.22 -3.64
CA GLU A 254 -16.24 7.34 -3.35
C GLU A 254 -17.71 6.85 -3.34
N LYS A 255 -18.11 6.11 -4.39
CA LYS A 255 -19.46 5.52 -4.52
C LYS A 255 -19.82 4.55 -3.39
N MET A 256 -18.85 3.79 -2.88
CA MET A 256 -19.06 2.84 -1.78
C MET A 256 -19.29 3.53 -0.42
N GLY A 257 -19.18 4.85 -0.33
CA GLY A 257 -19.29 5.61 0.94
C GLY A 257 -17.93 6.08 1.48
N GLY A 258 -16.91 6.15 0.62
CA GLY A 258 -15.61 6.72 0.94
C GLY A 258 -14.83 5.96 2.00
N LEU A 259 -13.90 6.66 2.67
CA LEU A 259 -12.92 6.05 3.57
C LEU A 259 -13.52 5.52 4.88
N ASP A 260 -14.67 6.05 5.31
CA ASP A 260 -15.39 5.50 6.47
C ASP A 260 -15.87 4.08 6.17
N LYS A 261 -16.47 3.86 4.99
CA LYS A 261 -16.91 2.52 4.61
C LYS A 261 -15.73 1.58 4.40
N MET A 262 -14.63 2.07 3.81
CA MET A 262 -13.42 1.26 3.64
C MET A 262 -12.85 0.82 5.01
N ALA A 263 -12.82 1.70 6.00
CA ALA A 263 -12.33 1.37 7.34
C ALA A 263 -13.22 0.34 8.06
N GLU A 264 -14.54 0.49 7.94
CA GLU A 264 -15.52 -0.48 8.46
C GLU A 264 -15.30 -1.86 7.83
N LEU A 265 -15.24 -1.94 6.50
CA LEU A 265 -15.07 -3.19 5.77
C LEU A 265 -13.70 -3.83 6.03
N ALA A 266 -12.63 -3.04 6.12
CA ALA A 266 -11.30 -3.50 6.48
C ALA A 266 -11.30 -4.16 7.87
N THR A 267 -11.94 -3.52 8.84
CA THR A 267 -12.07 -4.05 10.20
C THR A 267 -12.90 -5.32 10.23
N LYS A 268 -14.05 -5.34 9.55
CA LYS A 268 -14.92 -6.53 9.48
C LYS A 268 -14.19 -7.73 8.87
N LYS A 269 -13.54 -7.54 7.71
CA LYS A 269 -12.78 -8.59 7.02
C LYS A 269 -11.64 -9.13 7.86
N SER A 270 -10.80 -8.24 8.41
CA SER A 270 -9.64 -8.68 9.19
C SER A 270 -10.04 -9.38 10.48
N SER A 271 -11.10 -8.92 11.16
CA SER A 271 -11.60 -9.55 12.39
C SER A 271 -12.05 -10.99 12.13
N LEU A 272 -12.77 -11.27 11.04
CA LEU A 272 -13.18 -12.64 10.70
C LEU A 272 -12.01 -13.64 10.68
N VAL A 273 -10.87 -13.24 10.11
CA VAL A 273 -9.68 -14.10 10.03
C VAL A 273 -8.96 -14.15 11.39
N TYR A 274 -8.68 -13.00 12.01
CA TYR A 274 -7.96 -12.96 13.28
C TYR A 274 -8.72 -13.62 14.42
N ASP A 275 -10.03 -13.42 14.53
CA ASP A 275 -10.86 -14.03 15.56
C ASP A 275 -10.83 -15.55 15.45
N PHE A 276 -10.86 -16.08 14.22
CA PHE A 276 -10.75 -17.52 14.02
C PHE A 276 -9.33 -18.05 14.33
N ILE A 277 -8.28 -17.30 14.00
CA ILE A 277 -6.91 -17.62 14.41
C ILE A 277 -6.82 -17.74 15.94
N GLU A 278 -7.36 -16.79 16.69
CA GLU A 278 -7.33 -16.80 18.16
C GLU A 278 -8.15 -17.96 18.76
N GLN A 279 -9.24 -18.36 18.12
CA GLN A 279 -10.10 -19.46 18.55
C GLN A 279 -9.56 -20.86 18.17
N SER A 280 -8.46 -20.93 17.40
CA SER A 280 -7.92 -22.18 16.86
C SER A 280 -7.01 -22.95 17.84
N ASN A 281 -6.99 -22.58 19.13
CA ASN A 281 -6.17 -23.22 20.16
C ASN A 281 -4.69 -23.39 19.76
N GLY A 282 -4.12 -22.40 19.06
CA GLY A 282 -2.73 -22.41 18.61
C GLY A 282 -2.45 -23.24 17.36
N PHE A 283 -3.47 -23.77 16.67
CA PHE A 283 -3.29 -24.41 15.37
C PHE A 283 -2.95 -23.39 14.27
N TYR A 284 -3.69 -22.29 14.18
CA TYR A 284 -3.29 -21.13 13.40
C TYR A 284 -2.60 -20.11 14.29
N ASN A 285 -1.51 -19.53 13.81
CA ASN A 285 -0.72 -18.56 14.57
C ASN A 285 -0.49 -17.29 13.76
N ALA A 286 -1.02 -16.17 14.23
CA ALA A 286 -0.64 -14.85 13.72
C ALA A 286 0.76 -14.50 14.24
N VAL A 287 1.67 -14.14 13.34
CA VAL A 287 3.08 -13.84 13.67
C VAL A 287 3.31 -12.43 14.23
N VAL A 288 2.23 -11.64 14.35
CA VAL A 288 2.26 -10.21 14.69
C VAL A 288 1.52 -9.92 15.99
N ALA A 289 2.11 -9.05 16.82
CA ALA A 289 1.54 -8.50 18.03
C ALA A 289 0.18 -7.83 17.74
N LYS A 290 -0.80 -8.03 18.63
CA LYS A 290 -2.21 -7.64 18.40
C LYS A 290 -2.38 -6.16 18.04
N ASN A 291 -1.62 -5.28 18.69
CA ASN A 291 -1.66 -3.83 18.46
C ASN A 291 -1.03 -3.38 17.13
N ALA A 292 -0.35 -4.26 16.41
CA ALA A 292 0.30 -3.95 15.14
C ALA A 292 -0.24 -4.81 13.98
N ARG A 293 -1.31 -5.57 14.20
CA ARG A 293 -1.89 -6.46 13.19
C ARG A 293 -2.46 -5.66 12.03
N SER A 294 -1.95 -5.94 10.84
CA SER A 294 -2.48 -5.37 9.60
C SER A 294 -3.90 -5.82 9.33
N LYS A 295 -4.74 -4.86 8.93
CA LYS A 295 -6.09 -5.11 8.42
C LYS A 295 -6.10 -5.46 6.93
N MET A 296 -4.96 -5.27 6.25
CA MET A 296 -4.80 -5.43 4.81
C MET A 296 -4.11 -6.74 4.43
N ASN A 297 -3.13 -7.18 5.22
CA ASN A 297 -2.32 -8.36 4.93
C ASN A 297 -2.16 -9.19 6.20
N ILE A 298 -2.75 -10.38 6.21
CA ILE A 298 -2.87 -11.23 7.39
C ILE A 298 -2.00 -12.47 7.19
N PRO A 299 -0.71 -12.44 7.59
CA PRO A 299 0.13 -13.61 7.58
C PRO A 299 -0.16 -14.49 8.79
N PHE A 300 -0.19 -15.80 8.57
CA PHE A 300 -0.32 -16.78 9.64
C PHE A 300 0.43 -18.08 9.31
N ARG A 301 0.81 -18.80 10.36
CA ARG A 301 1.46 -20.12 10.31
C ARG A 301 0.46 -21.19 10.73
N ILE A 302 0.66 -22.42 10.25
CA ILE A 302 -0.22 -23.57 10.57
C ILE A 302 0.55 -24.61 11.39
N GLY A 303 -0.06 -25.19 12.42
CA GLY A 303 0.48 -26.25 13.28
C GLY A 303 1.34 -25.76 14.45
N SER A 304 2.04 -24.63 14.30
CA SER A 304 2.76 -23.97 15.39
C SER A 304 3.09 -22.51 15.04
N ALA A 305 3.65 -21.75 15.98
CA ALA A 305 4.16 -20.40 15.73
C ALA A 305 5.31 -20.36 14.70
N SER A 306 6.05 -21.46 14.52
CA SER A 306 7.07 -21.59 13.46
C SER A 306 6.52 -22.20 12.17
N GLY A 307 5.28 -22.69 12.22
CA GLY A 307 4.61 -23.41 11.14
C GLY A 307 5.04 -24.86 10.98
N ASN A 308 4.26 -25.58 10.19
CA ASN A 308 4.50 -26.92 9.70
C ASN A 308 4.35 -26.89 8.18
N GLU A 309 5.44 -27.10 7.46
CA GLU A 309 5.45 -26.95 6.00
C GLU A 309 4.50 -27.90 5.27
N ASP A 310 4.31 -29.11 5.79
CA ASP A 310 3.43 -30.10 5.15
C ASP A 310 1.97 -29.72 5.30
N LEU A 311 1.57 -29.24 6.49
CA LEU A 311 0.24 -28.67 6.70
C LEU A 311 0.02 -27.42 5.85
N GLU A 312 1.01 -26.54 5.74
CA GLU A 312 0.93 -25.33 4.92
C GLU A 312 0.81 -25.65 3.42
N LYS A 313 1.56 -26.65 2.93
CA LYS A 313 1.44 -27.16 1.54
C LYS A 313 0.07 -27.79 1.30
N GLU A 314 -0.44 -28.60 2.23
CA GLU A 314 -1.77 -29.21 2.12
C GLU A 314 -2.88 -28.14 2.13
N PHE A 315 -2.76 -27.15 3.02
CA PHE A 315 -3.68 -26.01 3.09
C PHE A 315 -3.72 -25.24 1.76
N LEU A 316 -2.56 -24.91 1.19
CA LEU A 316 -2.51 -24.18 -0.08
C LEU A 316 -3.12 -24.99 -1.23
N LYS A 317 -2.88 -26.30 -1.28
CA LYS A 317 -3.47 -27.18 -2.30
C LYS A 317 -4.99 -27.28 -2.16
N GLY A 318 -5.49 -27.42 -0.93
CA GLY A 318 -6.92 -27.45 -0.66
C GLY A 318 -7.60 -26.11 -0.99
N ALA A 319 -6.98 -25.00 -0.61
CA ALA A 319 -7.44 -23.66 -0.94
C ALA A 319 -7.57 -23.45 -2.47
N ASP A 320 -6.54 -23.85 -3.23
CA ASP A 320 -6.53 -23.75 -4.70
C ASP A 320 -7.69 -24.56 -5.33
N SER A 321 -7.94 -25.78 -4.82
CA SER A 321 -9.07 -26.61 -5.28
C SER A 321 -10.45 -26.01 -5.04
N LEU A 322 -10.56 -25.07 -4.09
CA LEU A 322 -11.77 -24.31 -3.77
C LEU A 322 -11.80 -22.94 -4.44
N GLY A 323 -10.82 -22.62 -5.29
CA GLY A 323 -10.72 -21.33 -5.96
C GLY A 323 -10.21 -20.19 -5.06
N LEU A 324 -9.70 -20.49 -3.87
CA LEU A 324 -9.07 -19.53 -2.95
C LEU A 324 -7.58 -19.38 -3.32
N ILE A 325 -7.27 -18.44 -4.22
CA ILE A 325 -5.95 -18.34 -4.83
C ILE A 325 -5.07 -17.25 -4.20
N GLN A 326 -3.77 -17.33 -4.48
CA GLN A 326 -2.76 -16.35 -4.09
C GLN A 326 -2.54 -16.20 -2.57
N LEU A 327 -2.74 -17.29 -1.82
CA LEU A 327 -2.59 -17.34 -0.37
C LEU A 327 -1.19 -17.70 0.12
N LYS A 328 -0.26 -18.09 -0.77
CA LYS A 328 1.11 -18.46 -0.36
C LYS A 328 1.83 -17.25 0.26
N GLY A 329 2.40 -17.45 1.44
CA GLY A 329 3.24 -16.47 2.12
C GLY A 329 4.49 -16.11 1.31
N HIS A 330 5.10 -14.97 1.65
CA HIS A 330 6.31 -14.47 0.99
C HIS A 330 7.57 -15.12 1.62
N SER A 331 8.65 -14.35 1.73
CA SER A 331 9.94 -14.69 2.36
C SER A 331 9.85 -15.15 3.82
N VAL A 332 8.71 -14.95 4.50
CA VAL A 332 8.45 -15.44 5.87
C VAL A 332 7.76 -16.82 5.90
N GLY A 333 7.52 -17.41 4.72
CA GLY A 333 6.78 -18.66 4.54
C GLY A 333 5.30 -18.55 4.98
N GLY A 334 4.64 -19.69 5.16
CA GLY A 334 3.28 -19.76 5.69
C GLY A 334 2.22 -19.31 4.70
N ILE A 335 1.12 -18.80 5.25
CA ILE A 335 -0.05 -18.33 4.51
C ILE A 335 -0.17 -16.82 4.69
N ARG A 336 -0.64 -16.12 3.67
CA ARG A 336 -1.00 -14.70 3.74
C ARG A 336 -2.30 -14.43 3.01
N ALA A 337 -3.31 -13.98 3.74
CA ALA A 337 -4.54 -13.48 3.16
C ALA A 337 -4.46 -11.95 3.00
N SER A 338 -4.53 -11.45 1.77
CA SER A 338 -4.60 -10.00 1.51
C SER A 338 -6.05 -9.58 1.32
N THR A 339 -6.53 -8.69 2.18
CA THR A 339 -7.95 -8.29 2.31
C THR A 339 -8.18 -6.83 1.91
N TYR A 340 -7.49 -6.39 0.86
CA TYR A 340 -7.59 -5.05 0.26
C TYR A 340 -9.02 -4.63 -0.06
N ASN A 341 -9.23 -3.34 -0.34
CA ASN A 341 -10.55 -2.71 -0.49
C ASN A 341 -11.51 -3.51 -1.38
N ALA A 342 -11.04 -4.03 -2.53
CA ALA A 342 -11.85 -4.76 -3.49
C ALA A 342 -12.17 -6.22 -3.12
N VAL A 343 -11.50 -6.80 -2.11
CA VAL A 343 -11.86 -8.12 -1.56
C VAL A 343 -13.12 -7.95 -0.72
N THR A 344 -14.14 -8.76 -0.97
CA THR A 344 -15.43 -8.64 -0.27
C THR A 344 -15.44 -9.41 1.05
N VAL A 345 -16.40 -9.09 1.92
CA VAL A 345 -16.62 -9.84 3.17
C VAL A 345 -16.95 -11.30 2.88
N GLU A 346 -17.81 -11.57 1.88
CA GLU A 346 -18.18 -12.93 1.45
C GLU A 346 -16.94 -13.76 1.03
N GLU A 347 -15.97 -13.15 0.36
CA GLU A 347 -14.73 -13.85 -0.01
C GLU A 347 -13.94 -14.27 1.22
N VAL A 348 -13.84 -13.38 2.21
CA VAL A 348 -13.16 -13.67 3.48
C VAL A 348 -13.93 -14.71 4.30
N GLU A 349 -15.26 -14.69 4.30
CA GLU A 349 -16.09 -15.72 4.94
C GLU A 349 -15.84 -17.10 4.32
N ASN A 350 -15.69 -17.19 2.99
CA ASN A 350 -15.33 -18.44 2.31
C ASN A 350 -13.93 -18.94 2.72
N LEU A 351 -12.96 -18.03 2.88
CA LEU A 351 -11.64 -18.39 3.43
C LEU A 351 -11.76 -18.93 4.85
N VAL A 352 -12.48 -18.24 5.75
CA VAL A 352 -12.63 -18.67 7.15
C VAL A 352 -13.37 -20.00 7.26
N LYS A 353 -14.38 -20.23 6.41
CA LYS A 353 -15.05 -21.53 6.30
C LYS A 353 -14.04 -22.63 5.96
N TYR A 354 -13.20 -22.41 4.95
CA TYR A 354 -12.15 -23.36 4.60
C TYR A 354 -11.13 -23.56 5.74
N MET A 355 -10.71 -22.49 6.41
CA MET A 355 -9.82 -22.58 7.57
C MET A 355 -10.43 -23.44 8.68
N LYS A 356 -11.75 -23.34 8.90
CA LYS A 356 -12.48 -24.16 9.88
C LYS A 356 -12.52 -25.63 9.49
N ASP A 357 -12.84 -25.93 8.23
CA ASP A 357 -12.89 -27.31 7.74
C ASP A 357 -11.49 -27.97 7.81
N PHE A 358 -10.44 -27.22 7.46
CA PHE A 358 -9.06 -27.68 7.57
C PHE A 358 -8.64 -27.89 9.04
N TYR A 359 -9.02 -26.97 9.95
CA TYR A 359 -8.78 -27.13 11.38
C TYR A 359 -9.42 -28.40 11.93
N LEU A 360 -10.71 -28.64 11.66
CA LEU A 360 -11.43 -29.82 12.15
C LEU A 360 -10.83 -31.15 11.64
N LYS A 361 -10.22 -31.13 10.45
CA LYS A 361 -9.57 -32.31 9.87
C LYS A 361 -8.21 -32.62 10.52
N HIS A 362 -7.47 -31.61 10.95
CA HIS A 362 -6.04 -31.73 11.30
C HIS A 362 -5.69 -31.42 12.76
N ALA A 363 -6.50 -30.63 13.47
CA ALA A 363 -6.31 -30.36 14.89
C ALA A 363 -6.85 -31.53 15.73
N LYS A 364 -6.03 -32.58 15.85
CA LYS A 364 -6.26 -33.71 16.76
C LYS A 364 -5.46 -33.54 18.03
#